data_AF-A0A9X2YUF9-F1
#
_entry.id   AF-A0A9X2YUF9-F1
#
_cell.length_a   1.000
_cell.length_b   1.000
_cell.length_c   1.000
_cell.angle_alpha   90.00
_cell.angle_beta   90.00
_cell.angle_gamma   90.00
#
_symmetry.space_group_name_H-M   'P 1'
#
loop_
_entity.id
_entity.type
_entity.pdbx_description
1 polymer ?
#
loop_
_entity_poly.entity_id
_entity_poly.type
_entity_poly.pdbx_seq_one_letter_code
_entity_poly.pdbx_strand_id
1 'polypeptide(L)'
;MKLIYNLLFCLIFINCIAQSKTNSTCGTEDQAIQVISELKEVQLQQKYIDSISNHTKGVSYMTDDKIIKNKSYFEVATGYNGETRWETYNLFYVNKKNCNDIYVNEVVSGDIIPIAQWRKLKAKKVKH
;
A
#
# COMPACT_ATOMS: atom_id res chain seq x y z
N MET A 1 -30.95 21.99 -40.11
CA MET A 1 -31.27 21.51 -38.74
C MET A 1 -30.04 20.78 -38.19
N LYS A 2 -29.63 21.18 -36.98
CA LYS A 2 -28.75 20.47 -36.04
C LYS A 2 -27.29 20.27 -36.46
N LEU A 3 -26.53 21.34 -36.28
CA LEU A 3 -25.06 21.40 -36.42
C LEU A 3 -24.44 21.99 -35.16
N ILE A 4 -24.90 21.60 -33.97
CA ILE A 4 -24.37 22.07 -32.68
C ILE A 4 -24.78 21.04 -31.64
N TYR A 5 -23.86 20.24 -31.11
CA TYR A 5 -23.90 19.54 -29.81
C TYR A 5 -22.74 18.54 -29.78
N ASN A 6 -21.49 19.03 -29.79
CA ASN A 6 -20.33 18.16 -29.53
C ASN A 6 -19.16 18.90 -28.88
N LEU A 7 -19.45 19.94 -28.09
CA LEU A 7 -18.43 20.73 -27.38
C LEU A 7 -18.84 21.04 -25.94
N LEU A 8 -19.58 20.13 -25.29
CA LEU A 8 -20.04 20.30 -23.90
C LEU A 8 -19.78 19.05 -23.04
N PHE A 9 -18.66 18.36 -23.28
CA PHE A 9 -18.22 17.25 -22.41
C PHE A 9 -16.80 17.43 -21.83
N CYS A 10 -16.13 18.55 -22.11
CA CYS A 10 -14.74 18.80 -21.68
C CYS A 10 -14.59 19.64 -20.40
N LEU A 11 -15.67 19.97 -19.68
CA LEU A 11 -15.57 20.88 -18.51
C LEU A 11 -15.85 20.24 -17.14
N ILE A 12 -15.94 18.91 -17.02
CA ILE A 12 -16.28 18.26 -15.73
C ILE A 12 -15.06 17.70 -14.98
N PHE A 13 -13.84 17.75 -15.54
CA PHE A 13 -12.65 17.18 -14.88
C PHE A 13 -11.75 18.18 -14.14
N ILE A 14 -12.18 19.44 -13.96
CA ILE A 14 -11.41 20.45 -13.20
C ILE A 14 -11.99 20.68 -11.80
N ASN A 15 -12.71 19.72 -11.22
CA ASN A 15 -12.75 19.64 -9.77
C ASN A 15 -11.43 19.04 -9.31
N CYS A 16 -10.46 19.95 -9.18
CA CYS A 16 -9.29 19.83 -8.36
C CYS A 16 -9.71 19.11 -7.06
N ILE A 17 -9.43 17.81 -6.98
CA ILE A 17 -9.46 17.11 -5.70
C ILE A 17 -8.23 17.66 -4.98
N ALA A 18 -8.40 18.82 -4.36
CA ALA A 18 -7.56 19.22 -3.24
C ALA A 18 -7.70 18.07 -2.25
N GLN A 19 -6.71 17.17 -2.25
CA GLN A 19 -6.59 16.11 -1.26
C GLN A 19 -6.37 16.81 0.08
N SER A 20 -7.47 17.16 0.72
CA SER A 20 -7.47 17.51 2.12
C SER A 20 -6.84 16.31 2.81
N LYS A 21 -5.73 16.56 3.50
CA LYS A 21 -5.07 15.59 4.36
C LYS A 21 -6.02 15.34 5.53
N THR A 22 -7.08 14.58 5.28
CA THR A 22 -7.97 14.08 6.31
C THR A 22 -7.09 13.29 7.26
N ASN A 23 -7.23 13.52 8.55
CA ASN A 23 -6.67 12.64 9.56
C ASN A 23 -7.38 11.29 9.36
N SER A 24 -6.85 10.46 8.46
CA SER A 24 -7.44 9.18 8.09
C SER A 24 -7.19 8.23 9.25
N THR A 25 -8.20 8.07 10.10
CA THR A 25 -8.23 7.00 11.09
C THR A 25 -8.27 5.66 10.36
N CYS A 26 -7.37 4.73 10.71
CA CYS A 26 -7.37 3.36 10.22
C CYS A 26 -8.07 2.48 11.25
N GLY A 27 -9.40 2.53 11.28
CA GLY A 27 -10.20 1.79 12.26
C GLY A 27 -10.37 0.31 11.94
N THR A 28 -10.16 -0.10 10.68
CA THR A 28 -10.40 -1.47 10.21
C THR A 28 -9.21 -2.05 9.44
N GLU A 29 -9.16 -3.38 9.37
CA GLU A 29 -8.18 -4.13 8.57
C GLU A 29 -8.26 -3.78 7.08
N ASP A 30 -9.48 -3.65 6.53
CA ASP A 30 -9.68 -3.26 5.13
C ASP A 30 -9.08 -1.90 4.79
N GLN A 31 -9.19 -0.92 5.70
CA GLN A 31 -8.56 0.39 5.53
C GLN A 31 -7.04 0.29 5.54
N ALA A 32 -6.47 -0.55 6.42
CA ALA A 32 -5.04 -0.80 6.45
C ALA A 32 -4.57 -1.51 5.17
N ILE A 33 -5.28 -2.54 4.70
CA ILE A 33 -5.01 -3.22 3.43
C ILE A 33 -5.07 -2.24 2.26
N GLN A 34 -6.10 -1.39 2.19
CA GLN A 34 -6.23 -0.40 1.13
C GLN A 34 -5.00 0.51 1.08
N VAL A 35 -4.63 1.09 2.21
CA VAL A 35 -3.46 1.98 2.33
C VAL A 35 -2.17 1.27 1.92
N ILE A 36 -1.97 0.03 2.36
CA ILE A 36 -0.79 -0.76 2.00
C ILE A 36 -0.81 -1.13 0.51
N SER A 37 -1.97 -1.46 -0.06
CA SER A 37 -2.12 -1.81 -1.47
C SER A 37 -1.73 -0.65 -2.40
N GLU A 38 -1.98 0.60 -1.99
CA GLU A 38 -1.68 1.81 -2.76
C GLU A 38 -0.19 2.19 -2.71
N LEU A 39 0.61 1.57 -1.84
CA LEU A 39 2.05 1.81 -1.80
C LEU A 39 2.72 1.39 -3.11
N LYS A 40 3.60 2.25 -3.65
CA LYS A 40 4.35 1.97 -4.88
C LYS A 40 5.08 0.61 -4.82
N GLU A 41 5.63 0.26 -3.67
CA GLU A 41 6.33 -1.02 -3.48
C GLU A 41 5.40 -2.22 -3.64
N VAL A 42 4.17 -2.14 -3.16
CA VAL A 42 3.16 -3.19 -3.26
C VAL A 42 2.57 -3.24 -4.66
N GLN A 43 2.36 -2.09 -5.29
CA GLN A 43 1.95 -2.02 -6.70
C GLN A 43 2.98 -2.62 -7.65
N LEU A 44 4.28 -2.50 -7.35
CA LEU A 44 5.34 -3.19 -8.10
C LEU A 44 5.27 -4.71 -7.90
N GLN A 45 4.98 -5.17 -6.68
CA GLN A 45 4.76 -6.60 -6.40
C GLN A 45 3.53 -7.14 -7.13
N GLN A 46 2.44 -6.37 -7.15
CA GLN A 46 1.22 -6.70 -7.89
C GLN A 46 1.52 -6.94 -9.36
N LYS A 47 2.23 -6.01 -10.01
CA LYS A 47 2.62 -6.15 -11.43
C LYS A 47 3.51 -7.36 -11.69
N TYR A 48 4.44 -7.64 -10.78
CA TYR A 48 5.30 -8.81 -10.90
C TYR A 48 4.51 -10.10 -10.80
N ILE A 49 3.68 -10.28 -9.76
CA ILE A 49 2.84 -11.47 -9.58
C ILE A 49 1.90 -11.65 -10.77
N ASP A 50 1.24 -10.58 -11.19
CA ASP A 50 0.35 -10.53 -12.35
C ASP A 50 1.07 -11.06 -13.61
N SER A 51 2.31 -10.61 -13.86
CA SER A 51 3.11 -11.06 -15.01
C SER A 51 3.50 -12.54 -14.98
N ILE A 52 3.80 -13.11 -13.81
CA ILE A 52 4.22 -14.51 -13.69
C ILE A 52 3.06 -15.49 -13.52
N SER A 53 1.85 -14.97 -13.28
CA SER A 53 0.63 -15.76 -13.05
C SER A 53 -0.36 -15.69 -14.21
N ASN A 54 0.03 -15.14 -15.36
CA ASN A 54 -0.84 -14.90 -16.50
C ASN A 54 -2.13 -14.15 -16.11
N HIS A 55 -1.99 -13.12 -15.28
CA HIS A 55 -3.10 -12.28 -14.78
C HIS A 55 -4.15 -12.99 -13.91
N THR A 56 -3.86 -14.19 -13.40
CA THR A 56 -4.81 -14.95 -12.57
C THR A 56 -4.64 -14.70 -11.07
N LYS A 57 -3.53 -14.12 -10.65
CA LYS A 57 -3.22 -13.86 -9.23
C LYS A 57 -2.68 -12.45 -9.03
N GLY A 58 -2.77 -11.98 -7.78
CA GLY A 58 -2.22 -10.71 -7.33
C GLY A 58 -1.54 -10.83 -5.97
N VAL A 59 -1.13 -9.67 -5.43
CA VAL A 59 -0.71 -9.59 -4.03
C VAL A 59 -1.86 -10.04 -3.15
N SER A 60 -1.55 -10.95 -2.25
CA SER A 60 -2.44 -11.39 -1.19
C SER A 60 -2.04 -10.72 0.11
N TYR A 61 -2.99 -10.62 1.04
CA TYR A 61 -2.79 -9.96 2.33
C TYR A 61 -3.15 -10.90 3.49
N MET A 62 -2.39 -10.83 4.57
CA MET A 62 -2.76 -11.37 5.88
C MET A 62 -2.64 -10.26 6.91
N THR A 63 -3.59 -10.22 7.85
CA THR A 63 -3.70 -9.18 8.87
C THR A 63 -3.65 -9.78 10.27
N ASP A 64 -3.07 -9.03 11.19
CA ASP A 64 -3.09 -9.31 12.62
C ASP A 64 -2.99 -8.00 13.42
N ASP A 65 -3.16 -8.08 14.73
CA ASP A 65 -3.02 -6.98 15.65
C ASP A 65 -1.62 -6.92 16.28
N LYS A 66 -1.04 -5.72 16.33
CA LYS A 66 0.27 -5.49 16.94
C LYS A 66 0.27 -4.31 17.88
N ILE A 67 0.93 -4.46 19.03
CA ILE A 67 1.28 -3.34 19.90
C ILE A 67 2.77 -3.01 19.72
N ILE A 68 3.08 -1.78 19.32
CA ILE A 68 4.44 -1.27 19.18
C ILE A 68 4.53 0.01 20.01
N LYS A 69 5.42 0.04 21.02
CA LYS A 69 5.63 1.21 21.89
C LYS A 69 4.30 1.79 22.42
N ASN A 70 3.45 0.93 22.98
CA ASN A 70 2.12 1.25 23.54
C ASN A 70 1.11 1.88 22.55
N LYS A 71 1.32 1.70 21.24
CA LYS A 71 0.38 2.09 20.19
C LYS A 71 -0.10 0.84 19.46
N SER A 72 -1.36 0.82 19.08
CA SER A 72 -1.98 -0.27 18.33
C SER A 72 -1.81 -0.06 16.83
N TYR A 73 -1.41 -1.13 16.15
CA TYR A 73 -1.22 -1.21 14.71
C TYR A 73 -1.97 -2.41 14.17
N PHE A 74 -2.40 -2.32 12.92
CA PHE A 74 -2.61 -3.50 12.09
C PHE A 74 -1.27 -3.93 11.52
N GLU A 75 -0.87 -5.16 11.77
CA GLU A 75 0.18 -5.84 11.02
C GLU A 75 -0.43 -6.29 9.68
N VAL A 76 0.20 -5.95 8.56
CA VAL A 76 -0.25 -6.30 7.21
C VAL A 76 0.90 -6.97 6.49
N ALA A 77 0.84 -8.29 6.36
CA ALA A 77 1.76 -9.05 5.54
C ALA A 77 1.30 -8.98 4.07
N THR A 78 2.16 -8.47 3.18
CA THR A 78 1.97 -8.61 1.74
C THR A 78 2.72 -9.84 1.25
N GLY A 79 2.08 -10.62 0.39
CA GLY A 79 2.68 -11.86 -0.09
C GLY A 79 2.03 -12.42 -1.34
N TYR A 80 2.44 -13.63 -1.67
CA TYR A 80 1.87 -14.43 -2.74
C TYR A 80 1.26 -15.71 -2.16
N ASN A 81 -0.02 -15.93 -2.47
CA ASN A 81 -0.69 -17.18 -2.14
C ASN A 81 -0.42 -18.22 -3.24
N GLY A 82 0.71 -18.92 -3.09
CA GLY A 82 1.10 -20.02 -3.97
C GLY A 82 0.18 -21.22 -3.80
N GLU A 83 0.30 -22.21 -4.69
CA GLU A 83 -0.53 -23.42 -4.64
C GLU A 83 -0.25 -24.28 -3.42
N THR A 84 1.00 -24.30 -2.96
CA THR A 84 1.44 -25.15 -1.84
C THR A 84 1.62 -24.37 -0.55
N ARG A 85 2.03 -23.10 -0.62
CA ARG A 85 2.35 -22.30 0.55
C ARG A 85 2.15 -20.81 0.29
N TRP A 86 2.01 -20.10 1.41
CA TRP A 86 2.11 -18.65 1.47
C TRP A 86 3.58 -18.19 1.44
N GLU A 87 3.86 -17.12 0.69
CA GLU A 87 5.16 -16.47 0.67
C GLU A 87 5.04 -14.98 1.04
N THR A 88 5.54 -14.61 2.22
CA THR A 88 5.57 -13.22 2.67
C THR A 88 6.68 -12.45 1.98
N TYR A 89 6.36 -11.27 1.44
CA TYR A 89 7.32 -10.35 0.84
C TYR A 89 7.70 -9.19 1.75
N ASN A 90 6.71 -8.52 2.35
CA ASN A 90 6.96 -7.49 3.36
C ASN A 90 5.94 -7.59 4.48
N LEU A 91 6.33 -7.07 5.65
CA LEU A 91 5.45 -6.90 6.79
C LEU A 91 5.36 -5.42 7.13
N PHE A 92 4.16 -4.87 6.98
CA PHE A 92 3.85 -3.47 7.27
C PHE A 92 3.09 -3.35 8.58
N TYR A 93 3.18 -2.18 9.20
CA TYR A 93 2.43 -1.84 10.40
C TYR A 93 1.73 -0.50 10.19
N VAL A 94 0.40 -0.51 10.19
CA VAL A 94 -0.41 0.70 10.00
C VAL A 94 -1.04 1.10 11.33
N ASN A 95 -0.78 2.32 11.80
CA ASN A 95 -1.31 2.78 13.08
C ASN A 95 -2.84 2.86 13.02
N LYS A 96 -3.52 2.19 13.97
CA LYS A 96 -5.00 2.16 14.03
C LYS A 96 -5.64 3.54 14.18
N LYS A 97 -4.88 4.54 14.66
CA LYS A 97 -5.36 5.92 14.82
C LYS A 97 -4.94 6.85 13.68
N ASN A 98 -4.05 6.43 12.80
CA ASN A 98 -3.52 7.26 11.71
C ASN A 98 -2.96 6.38 10.57
N CYS A 99 -3.71 6.22 9.49
CA CYS A 99 -3.30 5.42 8.33
C CYS A 99 -1.98 5.88 7.69
N ASN A 100 -1.58 7.15 7.89
CA ASN A 100 -0.32 7.65 7.34
C ASN A 100 0.92 7.28 8.17
N ASP A 101 0.72 6.79 9.39
CA ASP A 101 1.80 6.35 10.28
C ASP A 101 2.09 4.86 10.01
N ILE A 102 2.94 4.63 9.01
CA ILE A 102 3.29 3.30 8.50
C ILE A 102 4.74 2.96 8.85
N TYR A 103 4.92 1.79 9.44
CA TYR A 103 6.23 1.17 9.67
C TYR A 103 6.37 -0.09 8.82
N VAL A 104 7.61 -0.54 8.66
CA VAL A 104 7.97 -1.74 7.93
C VAL A 104 8.95 -2.54 8.78
N ASN A 105 8.79 -3.85 8.81
CA ASN A 105 9.83 -4.74 9.30
C ASN A 105 11.01 -4.75 8.31
N GLU A 106 12.13 -4.12 8.65
CA GLU A 106 13.35 -4.18 7.84
C GLU A 106 14.07 -5.50 8.11
N VAL A 107 13.98 -6.42 7.15
CA VAL A 107 14.41 -7.81 7.32
C VAL A 107 15.91 -8.00 7.54
N VAL A 108 16.76 -7.01 7.23
CA VAL A 108 18.21 -7.13 7.38
C VAL A 108 18.64 -6.79 8.79
N SER A 109 18.13 -5.70 9.36
CA SER A 109 18.41 -5.32 10.75
C SER A 109 17.46 -5.96 11.76
N GLY A 110 16.28 -6.41 11.31
CA GLY A 110 15.18 -6.87 12.17
C GLY A 110 14.41 -5.73 12.84
N ASP A 111 14.70 -4.48 12.49
CA ASP A 111 14.05 -3.32 13.11
C ASP A 111 12.71 -2.99 12.45
N ILE A 112 11.76 -2.57 13.26
CA ILE A 112 10.52 -1.94 12.78
C ILE A 112 10.77 -0.44 12.63
N ILE A 113 10.90 0.03 11.38
CA ILE A 113 11.27 1.41 11.05
C ILE A 113 10.19 2.13 10.25
N PRO A 114 10.10 3.47 10.30
CA PRO A 114 9.16 4.21 9.46
C PRO A 114 9.40 3.94 7.97
N ILE A 115 8.34 3.82 7.19
CA ILE A 115 8.43 3.52 5.75
C ILE A 115 9.32 4.52 4.98
N ALA A 116 9.33 5.79 5.40
CA ALA A 116 10.20 6.81 4.83
C ALA A 116 11.69 6.51 5.03
N GLN A 117 12.07 5.98 6.20
CA GLN A 117 13.44 5.54 6.48
C GLN A 117 13.79 4.30 5.65
N TRP A 118 12.88 3.32 5.59
CA TRP A 118 13.08 2.12 4.78
C TRP A 118 13.33 2.43 3.30
N ARG A 119 12.54 3.36 2.72
CA ARG A 119 12.73 3.84 1.34
C ARG A 119 14.11 4.46 1.11
N LYS A 120 14.62 5.24 2.08
CA LYS A 120 15.98 5.81 2.02
C LYS A 120 17.05 4.73 2.02
N LEU A 121 16.88 3.67 2.83
CA LEU A 121 17.82 2.54 2.87
C LEU A 121 17.83 1.77 1.54
N LYS A 122 16.66 1.49 0.97
CA LYS A 122 16.55 0.82 -0.34
C LYS A 122 17.20 1.64 -1.46
N ALA A 123 16.99 2.96 -1.48
CA ALA A 123 17.61 3.83 -2.48
C ALA A 123 19.14 3.87 -2.42
N LYS A 124 19.74 3.69 -1.23
CA LYS A 124 21.20 3.56 -1.07
C LYS A 124 21.73 2.22 -1.59
N LYS A 125 21.01 1.13 -1.32
CA LYS A 125 21.40 -0.22 -1.76
C LYS A 125 21.46 -0.36 -3.30
N VAL A 126 20.64 0.38 -4.04
CA VAL A 126 20.62 0.34 -5.53
C VAL A 126 21.84 1.05 -6.17
N LYS A 127 22.61 1.82 -5.40
CA LYS A 127 23.73 2.62 -5.93
C LYS A 127 25.11 1.97 -5.81
N HIS A 128 25.17 0.72 -5.33
CA HIS A 128 26.38 -0.08 -5.17
C HIS A 128 26.20 -1.40 -5.91
#